data_AF-A0AAN4YBY3-F1
#
_entry.id   AF-A0AAN4YBY3-F1
#
_cell.length_a   1.000
_cell.length_b   1.000
_cell.length_c   1.000
_cell.angle_alpha   90.00
_cell.angle_beta   90.00
_cell.angle_gamma   90.00
#
_symmetry.space_group_name_H-M   'P 1'
#
loop_
_entity.id
_entity.type
_entity.pdbx_description
1 polymer ?
#
loop_
_entity_poly.entity_id
_entity_poly.type
_entity_poly.pdbx_seq_one_letter_code
_entity_poly.pdbx_strand_id
1 'polypeptide(L)'
;MANLFETNWNREKGLHIGYVIHPHCWLLVDRFLGHGVEKQDLRAFIQAIEIFWRTDRTLWMPDLIHDTSDYRCYDHAAPWIKHNCPRYGAGNFNRTHMSSSPIIIRDIQTSITVATNEHGKPLGQGARWHSIVANVPVEVIMIIIDTIYESRPPCPERIQDTSNVLEAFQWKLPDSYCPRRCNPSLLFEAQDAIKAGTQIDWVYFCLALHELLLQEDWYCNSG
;
A
#
# COMPACT_ATOMS: atom_id res chain seq x y z
N MET A 1 23.80 -14.54 -24.70
CA MET A 1 22.49 -14.75 -24.05
C MET A 1 22.78 -15.48 -22.75
N ALA A 2 22.45 -14.89 -21.59
CA ALA A 2 22.67 -15.56 -20.30
C ALA A 2 21.53 -16.57 -20.08
N ASN A 3 21.86 -17.85 -19.93
CA ASN A 3 20.89 -18.87 -19.56
C ASN A 3 20.56 -18.69 -18.08
N LEU A 4 19.30 -18.39 -17.76
CA LEU A 4 18.82 -18.13 -16.40
C LEU A 4 18.89 -19.38 -15.49
N PHE A 5 19.01 -20.57 -16.08
CA PHE A 5 18.98 -21.86 -15.35
C PHE A 5 20.35 -22.54 -15.26
N GLU A 6 21.40 -21.94 -15.82
CA GLU A 6 22.77 -22.45 -15.74
C GLU A 6 23.66 -21.53 -14.91
N THR A 7 24.69 -22.12 -14.28
CA THR A 7 25.69 -21.37 -13.52
C THR A 7 26.36 -20.34 -14.43
N ASN A 8 26.41 -19.09 -13.98
CA ASN A 8 26.98 -18.00 -14.77
C ASN A 8 28.50 -18.21 -14.94
N TRP A 9 28.92 -18.70 -16.11
CA TRP A 9 30.32 -18.98 -16.49
C TRP A 9 31.27 -17.79 -16.28
N ASN A 10 30.76 -16.55 -16.33
CA ASN A 10 31.56 -15.36 -16.05
C ASN A 10 31.84 -15.25 -14.54
N ARG A 11 30.87 -15.59 -13.70
CA ARG A 11 31.00 -15.59 -12.23
C ARG A 11 32.03 -16.62 -11.77
N GLU A 12 32.10 -17.78 -12.41
CA GLU A 12 33.12 -18.81 -12.16
C GLU A 12 34.54 -18.35 -12.51
N LYS A 13 34.67 -17.47 -13.52
CA LYS A 13 35.93 -16.83 -13.91
C LYS A 13 36.24 -15.55 -13.13
N GLY A 14 35.46 -15.23 -12.10
CA GLY A 14 35.58 -13.97 -11.34
C GLY A 14 35.17 -12.72 -12.10
N LEU A 15 34.59 -12.85 -13.30
CA LEU A 15 34.14 -11.75 -14.15
C LEU A 15 32.67 -11.43 -13.83
N HIS A 16 32.41 -10.26 -13.24
CA HIS A 16 31.05 -9.77 -13.00
C HIS A 16 30.52 -9.04 -14.24
N ILE A 17 29.76 -9.73 -15.09
CA ILE A 17 29.17 -9.17 -16.34
C ILE A 17 27.70 -8.79 -16.12
N GLY A 18 27.41 -8.09 -15.02
CA GLY A 18 26.07 -7.62 -14.66
C GLY A 18 25.43 -8.35 -13.47
N TYR A 19 24.20 -7.95 -13.15
CA TYR A 19 23.40 -8.46 -12.04
C TYR A 19 22.11 -9.10 -12.56
N VAL A 20 21.73 -10.26 -12.00
CA VAL A 20 20.47 -10.91 -12.34
C VAL A 20 19.37 -10.29 -11.49
N ILE A 21 18.45 -9.58 -12.13
CA ILE A 21 17.28 -8.97 -11.49
C ILE A 21 16.05 -9.35 -12.32
N HIS A 22 14.94 -9.67 -11.66
CA HIS A 22 13.68 -9.94 -12.36
C HIS A 22 13.23 -8.69 -13.14
N PRO A 23 12.62 -8.84 -14.33
CA PRO A 23 12.17 -7.71 -15.14
C PRO A 23 11.27 -6.73 -14.35
N HIS A 24 10.41 -7.26 -13.47
CA HIS A 24 9.52 -6.43 -12.66
C HIS A 24 10.27 -5.60 -11.60
N CYS A 25 11.24 -6.23 -10.92
CA CYS A 25 12.08 -5.55 -9.94
C CYS A 25 12.97 -4.49 -10.61
N TRP A 26 13.46 -4.74 -11.83
CA TRP A 26 14.23 -3.75 -12.59
C TRP A 26 13.42 -2.48 -12.87
N LEU A 27 12.20 -2.64 -13.39
CA LEU A 27 11.31 -1.51 -13.65
C LEU A 27 10.93 -0.75 -12.37
N LEU A 28 10.80 -1.44 -11.24
CA LEU A 28 10.57 -0.81 -9.94
C LEU A 28 11.76 0.05 -9.50
N VAL A 29 12.98 -0.44 -9.68
CA VAL A 29 14.22 0.30 -9.37
C VAL A 29 14.36 1.53 -10.25
N ASP A 30 14.18 1.38 -11.56
CA ASP A 30 14.17 2.50 -12.50
C ASP A 30 13.11 3.54 -12.12
N ARG A 31 11.92 3.09 -11.71
CA ARG A 31 10.83 3.97 -11.25
C ARG A 31 11.18 4.73 -9.98
N PHE A 32 11.86 4.10 -9.02
CA PHE A 32 12.17 4.71 -7.72
C PHE A 32 13.40 5.61 -7.75
N LEU A 33 14.50 5.16 -8.38
CA LEU A 33 15.77 5.88 -8.43
C LEU A 33 15.90 6.80 -9.64
N GLY A 34 15.12 6.53 -10.69
CA GLY A 34 15.25 7.18 -11.98
C GLY A 34 16.35 6.57 -12.84
N HIS A 35 16.09 6.52 -14.15
CA HIS A 35 16.94 5.93 -15.18
C HIS A 35 18.41 6.38 -15.18
N GLY A 36 18.67 7.63 -14.77
CA GLY A 36 20.02 8.20 -14.74
C GLY A 36 20.88 7.65 -13.60
N VAL A 37 20.29 7.43 -12.43
CA VAL A 37 20.99 6.96 -11.22
C VAL A 37 21.29 5.46 -11.32
N GLU A 38 20.35 4.70 -11.88
CA GLU A 38 20.52 3.27 -12.14
C GLU A 38 21.77 2.98 -12.98
N LYS A 39 22.04 3.77 -14.03
CA LYS A 39 23.16 3.52 -14.94
C LYS A 39 24.53 3.91 -14.40
N GLN A 40 24.60 4.88 -13.48
CA GLN A 40 25.88 5.41 -12.99
C GLN A 40 26.41 4.60 -11.81
N ASP A 41 25.54 4.18 -10.88
CA ASP A 41 25.95 3.59 -9.61
C ASP A 41 25.30 2.22 -9.31
N LEU A 42 24.89 1.47 -10.34
CA LEU A 42 24.24 0.16 -10.19
C LEU A 42 25.01 -0.78 -9.27
N ARG A 43 26.35 -0.78 -9.34
CA ARG A 43 27.18 -1.63 -8.48
C ARG A 43 27.02 -1.27 -7.01
N ALA A 44 27.05 0.02 -6.66
CA ALA A 44 26.88 0.45 -5.28
C ALA A 44 25.46 0.13 -4.78
N PHE A 45 24.44 0.33 -5.62
CA PHE A 45 23.07 -0.02 -5.32
C PHE A 45 22.90 -1.52 -5.03
N ILE A 46 23.40 -2.39 -5.91
CA ILE A 46 23.28 -3.84 -5.71
C ILE A 46 24.09 -4.30 -4.50
N GLN A 47 25.27 -3.73 -4.26
CA GLN A 47 26.02 -4.03 -3.03
C GLN A 47 25.27 -3.60 -1.77
N ALA A 48 24.63 -2.43 -1.78
CA ALA A 48 23.83 -1.97 -0.66
C ALA A 48 22.62 -2.88 -0.41
N ILE A 49 21.92 -3.28 -1.47
CA ILE A 49 20.86 -4.30 -1.40
C ILE A 49 21.41 -5.61 -0.85
N GLU A 50 22.48 -6.16 -1.42
CA GLU A 50 23.05 -7.42 -0.94
C GLU A 50 23.44 -7.35 0.54
N ILE A 51 24.04 -6.25 1.00
CA ILE A 51 24.40 -6.04 2.41
C ILE A 51 23.15 -5.98 3.28
N PHE A 52 22.17 -5.17 2.89
CA PHE A 52 20.91 -5.04 3.62
C PHE A 52 20.20 -6.40 3.75
N TRP A 53 20.03 -7.10 2.63
CA TRP A 53 19.29 -8.37 2.55
C TRP A 53 20.03 -9.53 3.21
N ARG A 54 21.37 -9.54 3.22
CA ARG A 54 22.15 -10.53 3.98
C ARG A 54 22.01 -10.34 5.48
N THR A 55 21.84 -9.10 5.92
CA THR A 55 21.70 -8.72 7.33
C THR A 55 20.27 -8.91 7.82
N ASP A 56 19.28 -8.72 6.94
CA ASP A 56 17.86 -8.78 7.28
C ASP A 56 17.14 -9.90 6.53
N ARG A 57 17.45 -11.14 6.91
CA ARG A 57 16.83 -12.35 6.32
C ARG A 57 15.39 -12.60 6.78
N THR A 58 14.91 -11.81 7.73
CA THR A 58 13.65 -12.08 8.42
C THR A 58 12.43 -11.42 7.79
N LEU A 59 12.62 -10.38 6.96
CA LEU A 59 11.53 -9.49 6.57
C LEU A 59 10.92 -9.76 5.19
N TRP A 60 11.52 -10.62 4.35
CA TRP A 60 11.05 -10.80 2.97
C TRP A 60 11.00 -12.27 2.58
N MET A 61 9.82 -12.69 2.11
CA MET A 61 9.57 -14.04 1.63
C MET A 61 10.28 -14.22 0.29
N PRO A 62 11.24 -15.15 0.17
CA PRO A 62 11.92 -15.41 -1.10
C PRO A 62 10.98 -16.06 -2.13
N ASP A 63 9.90 -16.69 -1.65
CA ASP A 63 8.97 -17.44 -2.47
C ASP A 63 7.77 -16.57 -2.86
N LEU A 64 7.70 -16.23 -4.15
CA LEU A 64 6.56 -15.53 -4.76
C LEU A 64 5.26 -16.34 -4.70
N ILE A 65 5.35 -17.64 -4.38
CA ILE A 65 4.21 -18.54 -4.20
C ILE A 65 4.46 -19.35 -2.94
N HIS A 66 3.52 -19.32 -2.00
CA HIS A 66 3.61 -20.10 -0.76
C HIS A 66 2.23 -20.45 -0.22
N ASP A 67 2.15 -21.51 0.57
CA ASP A 67 0.95 -21.86 1.32
C ASP A 67 0.96 -21.17 2.69
N THR A 68 -0.21 -20.74 3.15
CA THR A 68 -0.37 -20.10 4.47
C THR A 68 -0.08 -21.03 5.65
N SER A 69 -0.12 -22.35 5.43
CA SER A 69 0.29 -23.36 6.42
C SER A 69 1.81 -23.51 6.55
N ASP A 70 2.55 -23.31 5.45
CA ASP A 70 4.00 -23.42 5.42
C ASP A 70 4.70 -22.14 5.89
N TYR A 71 4.11 -20.99 5.58
CA TYR A 71 4.59 -19.68 6.02
C TYR A 71 3.44 -18.76 6.44
N ARG A 72 3.42 -18.39 7.71
CA ARG A 72 2.53 -17.33 8.19
C ARG A 72 3.07 -15.98 7.75
N CYS A 73 2.49 -15.46 6.67
CA CYS A 73 2.90 -14.22 6.01
C CYS A 73 3.05 -13.05 6.99
N TYR A 74 2.19 -12.99 8.00
CA TYR A 74 2.15 -11.91 8.98
C TYR A 74 3.06 -12.13 10.18
N ASP A 75 3.47 -13.37 10.48
CA ASP A 75 4.39 -13.65 11.60
C ASP A 75 5.81 -13.17 11.28
N HIS A 76 6.15 -13.05 10.00
CA HIS A 76 7.43 -12.51 9.51
C HIS A 76 7.30 -11.10 8.92
N ALA A 77 6.08 -10.57 8.84
CA ALA A 77 5.87 -9.21 8.36
C ALA A 77 6.54 -8.18 9.27
N ALA A 78 6.90 -7.04 8.68
CA ALA A 78 7.46 -5.92 9.42
C ALA A 78 6.53 -5.49 10.58
N PRO A 79 7.08 -4.97 11.70
CA PRO A 79 6.29 -4.62 12.89
C PRO A 79 5.10 -3.71 12.60
N TRP A 80 5.20 -2.82 11.61
CA TRP A 80 4.13 -1.92 11.21
C TRP A 80 2.97 -2.66 10.51
N ILE A 81 3.23 -3.75 9.78
CA ILE A 81 2.20 -4.60 9.18
C ILE A 81 1.45 -5.35 10.30
N LYS A 82 2.19 -5.93 11.26
CA LYS A 82 1.61 -6.63 12.41
C LYS A 82 0.73 -5.74 13.27
N HIS A 83 1.08 -4.45 13.39
CA HIS A 83 0.28 -3.48 14.13
C HIS A 83 -1.02 -3.10 13.42
N ASN A 84 -1.01 -3.14 12.08
CA ASN A 84 -2.14 -2.68 11.27
C ASN A 84 -3.05 -3.78 10.74
N CYS A 85 -2.62 -5.04 10.81
CA CYS A 85 -3.46 -6.17 10.39
C CYS A 85 -4.42 -6.57 11.52
N PRO A 86 -5.72 -6.81 11.24
CA PRO A 86 -6.64 -7.32 12.25
C PRO A 86 -6.13 -8.64 12.83
N ARG A 87 -6.31 -8.83 14.15
CA ARG A 87 -5.95 -10.10 14.82
C ARG A 87 -6.82 -11.22 14.27
N TYR A 88 -6.16 -12.27 13.78
CA TYR A 88 -6.77 -13.47 13.22
C TYR A 88 -7.97 -14.02 14.01
N GLY A 89 -9.06 -14.30 13.28
CA GLY A 89 -10.01 -15.33 13.66
C GLY A 89 -9.48 -16.69 13.18
N ALA A 90 -9.60 -17.73 14.00
CA ALA A 90 -9.20 -19.09 13.66
C ALA A 90 -10.03 -19.63 12.47
N GLY A 91 -9.55 -19.43 11.25
CA GLY A 91 -10.17 -19.85 10.00
C GLY A 91 -9.21 -20.68 9.13
N ASN A 92 -9.77 -21.43 8.19
CA ASN A 92 -9.10 -22.49 7.40
C ASN A 92 -7.75 -22.04 6.77
N PHE A 93 -6.67 -22.73 7.12
CA PHE A 93 -5.26 -22.34 6.92
C PHE A 93 -4.61 -22.85 5.63
N ASN A 94 -5.37 -23.28 4.63
CA ASN A 94 -4.80 -23.77 3.36
C ASN A 94 -5.20 -22.82 2.23
N ARG A 95 -4.49 -21.70 2.13
CA ARG A 95 -4.56 -20.79 0.99
C ARG A 95 -3.18 -20.69 0.37
N THR A 96 -3.12 -20.72 -0.96
CA THR A 96 -1.89 -20.43 -1.68
C THR A 96 -1.88 -18.95 -2.05
N HIS A 97 -0.86 -18.23 -1.61
CA HIS A 97 -0.61 -16.86 -2.03
C HIS A 97 0.28 -16.83 -3.26
N MET A 98 0.06 -15.83 -4.10
CA MET A 98 0.88 -15.57 -5.28
C MET A 98 1.11 -14.06 -5.40
N SER A 99 2.36 -13.64 -5.21
CA SER A 99 2.73 -12.23 -5.31
C SER A 99 2.56 -11.72 -6.74
N SER A 100 1.81 -10.64 -6.88
CA SER A 100 1.63 -9.94 -8.15
C SER A 100 2.82 -9.02 -8.47
N SER A 101 2.70 -8.25 -9.54
CA SER A 101 3.76 -7.31 -9.96
C SER A 101 3.87 -6.12 -8.99
N PRO A 102 5.02 -5.89 -8.33
CA PRO A 102 5.20 -4.79 -7.39
C PRO A 102 5.29 -3.40 -8.05
N ILE A 103 5.31 -3.33 -9.38
CA ILE A 103 5.36 -2.05 -10.12
C ILE A 103 4.01 -1.33 -10.07
N ILE A 104 2.92 -2.09 -10.11
CA ILE A 104 1.54 -1.59 -10.21
C ILE A 104 0.64 -2.48 -9.37
N ILE A 105 0.11 -1.93 -8.29
CA ILE A 105 -0.88 -2.56 -7.44
C ILE A 105 -2.27 -2.22 -8.00
N ARG A 106 -2.93 -3.22 -8.60
CA ARG A 106 -4.22 -3.06 -9.29
C ARG A 106 -5.34 -2.59 -8.37
N ASP A 107 -5.34 -3.03 -7.13
CA ASP A 107 -6.37 -2.62 -6.18
C ASP A 107 -6.27 -1.13 -5.86
N ILE A 108 -5.06 -0.58 -5.75
CA ILE A 108 -4.85 0.87 -5.56
C ILE A 108 -5.33 1.64 -6.80
N GLN A 109 -5.01 1.18 -8.02
CA GLN A 109 -5.53 1.79 -9.25
C GLN A 109 -7.06 1.78 -9.30
N THR A 110 -7.66 0.68 -8.83
CA THR A 110 -9.12 0.55 -8.74
C THR A 110 -9.69 1.55 -7.75
N SER A 111 -9.10 1.66 -6.55
CA SER A 111 -9.49 2.66 -5.55
C SER A 111 -9.39 4.09 -6.08
N ILE A 112 -8.32 4.43 -6.82
CA ILE A 112 -8.17 5.75 -7.46
C ILE A 112 -9.26 5.99 -8.50
N THR A 113 -9.53 4.98 -9.34
CA THR A 113 -10.56 5.08 -10.39
C THR A 113 -11.93 5.34 -9.79
N VAL A 114 -12.30 4.62 -8.73
CA VAL A 114 -13.57 4.82 -8.04
C VAL A 114 -13.60 6.19 -7.34
N ALA A 115 -12.54 6.56 -6.62
CA ALA A 115 -12.42 7.87 -5.98
C ALA A 115 -12.48 9.06 -6.97
N THR A 116 -12.07 8.85 -8.22
CA THR A 116 -12.17 9.84 -9.30
C THR A 116 -13.61 9.93 -9.82
N ASN A 117 -14.29 8.80 -9.99
CA ASN A 117 -15.68 8.74 -10.48
C ASN A 117 -16.72 9.18 -9.43
N GLU A 118 -16.42 9.00 -8.15
CA GLU A 118 -17.25 9.44 -7.03
C GLU A 118 -16.97 10.89 -6.64
N HIS A 119 -15.96 11.53 -7.25
CA HIS A 119 -15.58 12.90 -6.94
C HIS A 119 -16.77 13.87 -7.09
N GLY A 120 -17.13 14.54 -6.00
CA GLY A 120 -18.23 15.50 -5.96
C GLY A 120 -19.62 14.89 -5.78
N LYS A 121 -19.76 13.56 -5.71
CA LYS A 121 -21.01 12.94 -5.27
C LYS A 121 -21.07 13.02 -3.74
N PRO A 122 -22.18 13.52 -3.16
CA PRO A 122 -22.40 13.36 -1.74
C PRO A 122 -22.44 11.86 -1.42
N LEU A 123 -21.73 11.44 -0.38
CA LEU A 123 -22.01 10.18 0.32
C LEU A 123 -23.49 10.25 0.73
N GLY A 124 -24.37 9.61 -0.05
CA GLY A 124 -25.82 9.53 0.17
C GLY A 124 -26.60 10.85 0.24
N GLN A 125 -27.69 10.97 -0.51
CA GLN A 125 -28.74 11.97 -0.23
C GLN A 125 -29.58 11.51 0.98
N GLY A 126 -28.96 11.42 2.15
CA GLY A 126 -29.65 11.24 3.43
C GLY A 126 -30.24 12.56 3.91
N ALA A 127 -31.44 12.51 4.51
CA ALA A 127 -32.18 13.67 5.00
C ALA A 127 -31.27 14.65 5.77
N ARG A 128 -31.35 15.94 5.44
CA ARG A 128 -30.56 16.99 6.08
C ARG A 128 -31.00 17.12 7.55
N TRP A 129 -30.29 16.49 8.47
CA TRP A 129 -30.53 16.66 9.89
C TRP A 129 -30.03 18.05 10.29
N HIS A 130 -30.94 18.92 10.75
CA HIS A 130 -30.59 20.22 11.35
C HIS A 130 -30.02 20.02 12.76
N SER A 131 -28.90 19.29 12.86
CA SER A 131 -28.17 19.07 14.10
C SER A 131 -27.17 20.21 14.31
N ILE A 132 -27.04 20.70 15.55
CA ILE A 132 -25.95 21.60 15.96
C ILE A 132 -24.59 20.97 15.61
N VAL A 133 -24.50 19.63 15.68
CA VAL A 133 -23.30 18.85 15.37
C VAL A 133 -22.90 18.96 13.89
N ALA A 134 -23.83 19.27 12.97
CA ALA A 134 -23.48 19.47 11.56
C ALA A 134 -22.67 20.76 11.30
N ASN A 135 -22.73 21.74 12.21
CA ASN A 135 -22.12 23.07 12.03
C ASN A 135 -20.89 23.30 12.93
N VAL A 136 -20.21 22.24 13.35
CA VAL A 136 -19.00 22.37 14.19
C VAL A 136 -17.80 22.87 13.37
N PRO A 137 -16.82 23.56 14.00
CA PRO A 137 -15.59 23.97 13.34
C PRO A 137 -14.80 22.77 12.77
N VAL A 138 -14.09 22.98 11.67
CA VAL A 138 -13.34 21.93 10.97
C VAL A 138 -12.25 21.30 11.83
N GLU A 139 -11.67 22.06 12.75
CA GLU A 139 -10.69 21.57 13.71
C GLU A 139 -11.30 20.53 14.66
N VAL A 140 -12.55 20.74 15.06
CA VAL A 140 -13.30 19.79 15.92
C VAL A 140 -13.64 18.53 15.13
N ILE A 141 -14.03 18.67 13.86
CA ILE A 141 -14.27 17.52 12.96
C ILE A 141 -13.00 16.66 12.87
N MET A 142 -11.85 17.28 12.60
CA MET A 142 -10.56 16.58 12.52
C MET A 142 -10.23 15.85 13.82
N ILE A 143 -10.39 16.50 14.98
CA ILE A 143 -10.18 15.88 16.30
C ILE A 143 -11.09 14.66 16.48
N ILE A 144 -12.37 14.73 16.09
CA ILE A 144 -13.30 13.61 16.21
C ILE A 144 -12.86 12.46 15.32
N ILE A 145 -12.49 12.71 14.06
CA ILE A 145 -11.99 11.67 13.17
C ILE A 145 -10.69 11.08 13.72
N ASP A 146 -9.74 11.89 14.16
CA ASP A 146 -8.49 11.42 14.77
C ASP A 146 -8.77 10.54 15.99
N THR A 147 -9.74 10.93 16.84
CA THR A 147 -10.18 10.13 17.99
C THR A 147 -10.73 8.76 17.57
N ILE A 148 -11.53 8.69 16.50
CA ILE A 148 -11.99 7.40 15.95
C ILE A 148 -10.80 6.53 15.57
N TYR A 149 -9.80 7.11 14.89
CA TYR A 149 -8.61 6.39 14.45
C TYR A 149 -7.71 5.91 15.59
N GLU A 150 -7.58 6.71 16.66
CA GLU A 150 -6.73 6.42 17.82
C GLU A 150 -7.39 5.51 18.85
N SER A 151 -8.72 5.53 18.96
CA SER A 151 -9.46 4.77 19.98
C SER A 151 -9.45 3.26 19.75
N ARG A 152 -9.16 2.80 18.54
CA ARG A 152 -9.22 1.38 18.15
C ARG A 152 -8.08 1.01 17.19
N PRO A 153 -7.58 -0.24 17.25
CA PRO A 153 -6.71 -0.76 16.20
C PRO A 153 -7.44 -0.78 14.84
N PRO A 154 -6.75 -0.95 13.71
CA PRO A 154 -7.41 -1.07 12.42
C PRO A 154 -8.44 -2.20 12.41
N CYS A 155 -9.68 -1.82 12.12
CA CYS A 155 -10.82 -2.71 12.02
C CYS A 155 -11.89 -2.12 11.08
N PRO A 156 -12.80 -2.96 10.53
CA PRO A 156 -13.84 -2.49 9.63
C PRO A 156 -14.75 -1.43 10.27
N GLU A 157 -15.05 -1.57 11.56
CA GLU A 157 -15.92 -0.65 12.30
C GLU A 157 -15.35 0.76 12.33
N ARG A 158 -14.02 0.91 12.43
CA ARG A 158 -13.35 2.22 12.43
C ARG A 158 -13.54 2.96 11.11
N ILE A 159 -13.48 2.23 10.00
CA ILE A 159 -13.69 2.76 8.64
C ILE A 159 -15.17 3.15 8.49
N GLN A 160 -16.06 2.26 8.92
CA GLN A 160 -17.51 2.49 8.87
C GLN A 160 -17.94 3.68 9.74
N ASP A 161 -17.43 3.77 10.97
CA ASP A 161 -17.72 4.88 11.89
C ASP A 161 -17.27 6.23 11.29
N THR A 162 -16.10 6.25 10.65
CA THR A 162 -15.61 7.44 9.92
C THR A 162 -16.54 7.81 8.78
N SER A 163 -16.90 6.84 7.92
CA SER A 163 -17.80 7.07 6.79
C SER A 163 -19.18 7.58 7.25
N ASN A 164 -19.78 6.91 8.23
CA ASN A 164 -21.08 7.24 8.80
C ASN A 164 -21.12 8.65 9.38
N VAL A 165 -20.10 9.06 10.11
CA VAL A 165 -20.05 10.39 10.74
C VAL A 165 -19.90 11.49 9.68
N LEU A 166 -19.06 11.28 8.66
CA LEU A 166 -18.90 12.23 7.55
C LEU A 166 -20.19 12.35 6.74
N GLU A 167 -20.85 11.23 6.45
CA GLU A 167 -22.12 11.18 5.73
C GLU A 167 -23.28 11.79 6.53
N ALA A 168 -23.50 11.34 7.78
CA ALA A 168 -24.64 11.75 8.59
C ALA A 168 -24.65 13.26 8.87
N PHE A 169 -23.48 13.85 9.10
CA PHE A 169 -23.35 15.29 9.36
C PHE A 169 -22.96 16.10 8.13
N GLN A 170 -22.79 15.45 6.97
CA GLN A 170 -22.33 16.07 5.72
C GLN A 170 -21.04 16.88 5.93
N TRP A 171 -20.16 16.38 6.79
CA TRP A 171 -18.91 17.03 7.13
C TRP A 171 -17.94 16.94 5.97
N LYS A 172 -17.26 18.06 5.71
CA LYS A 172 -16.19 18.13 4.73
C LYS A 172 -14.86 18.27 5.44
N LEU A 173 -13.97 17.33 5.16
CA LEU A 173 -12.58 17.41 5.61
C LEU A 173 -11.78 18.31 4.65
N PRO A 174 -10.76 19.02 5.14
CA PRO A 174 -9.86 19.75 4.26
C PRO A 174 -9.19 18.81 3.25
N ASP A 175 -9.02 19.27 2.01
CA ASP A 175 -8.37 18.48 0.95
C ASP A 175 -6.96 17.98 1.32
N SER A 176 -6.29 18.67 2.25
CA SER A 176 -4.96 18.31 2.73
C SER A 176 -4.93 17.27 3.86
N TYR A 177 -6.06 16.99 4.49
CA TYR A 177 -6.14 16.12 5.67
C TYR A 177 -5.86 14.65 5.32
N CYS A 178 -6.64 14.10 4.40
CA CYS A 178 -6.51 12.72 3.95
C CYS A 178 -5.16 12.42 3.27
N PRO A 179 -4.63 13.25 2.35
CA PRO A 179 -3.30 13.05 1.79
C PRO A 179 -2.19 12.96 2.84
N ARG A 180 -2.26 13.77 3.90
CA ARG A 180 -1.25 13.69 4.99
C ARG A 180 -1.32 12.36 5.74
N ARG A 181 -2.51 11.80 5.91
CA ARG A 181 -2.72 10.49 6.57
C ARG A 181 -2.29 9.32 5.69
N CYS A 182 -2.56 9.39 4.39
CA CYS A 182 -2.27 8.29 3.45
C CYS A 182 -0.89 8.36 2.79
N ASN A 183 -0.19 9.50 2.89
CA ASN A 183 1.12 9.76 2.30
C ASN A 183 1.23 9.26 0.84
N PRO A 184 0.53 9.89 -0.12
CA PRO A 184 0.48 9.43 -1.51
C PRO A 184 1.85 9.44 -2.21
N SER A 185 2.86 10.07 -1.61
CA SER A 185 4.25 10.03 -2.08
C SER A 185 4.85 8.63 -2.04
N LEU A 186 4.31 7.74 -1.19
CA LEU A 186 4.73 6.34 -1.08
C LEU A 186 3.96 5.41 -2.02
N LEU A 187 2.90 5.90 -2.66
CA LEU A 187 2.04 5.13 -3.56
C LEU A 187 2.25 5.62 -4.98
N PHE A 188 2.91 4.80 -5.80
CA PHE A 188 3.27 5.23 -7.14
C PHE A 188 2.05 5.56 -8.01
N GLU A 189 0.97 4.79 -7.88
CA GLU A 189 -0.29 5.00 -8.60
C GLU A 189 -0.91 6.35 -8.23
N ALA A 190 -0.90 6.71 -6.95
CA ALA A 190 -1.43 7.98 -6.48
C ALA A 190 -0.55 9.14 -6.96
N GLN A 191 0.77 8.95 -6.95
CA GLN A 191 1.71 9.96 -7.46
C GLN A 191 1.52 10.20 -8.97
N ASP A 192 1.31 9.15 -9.75
CA ASP A 192 1.02 9.26 -11.18
C ASP A 192 -0.29 10.03 -11.41
N ALA A 193 -1.35 9.70 -10.67
CA ALA A 193 -2.63 10.38 -10.77
C ALA A 193 -2.51 11.88 -10.43
N ILE A 194 -1.78 12.23 -9.36
CA ILE A 194 -1.49 13.62 -9.01
C ILE A 194 -0.73 14.33 -10.14
N LYS A 195 0.32 13.72 -10.68
CA LYS A 195 1.12 14.30 -11.79
C LYS A 195 0.29 14.51 -13.05
N ALA A 196 -0.68 13.62 -13.31
CA ALA A 196 -1.63 13.74 -14.41
C ALA A 196 -2.70 14.82 -14.19
N GLY A 197 -2.74 15.45 -13.01
CA GLY A 197 -3.78 16.42 -12.65
C GLY A 197 -5.14 15.78 -12.40
N THR A 198 -5.19 14.47 -12.13
CA THR A 198 -6.43 13.77 -11.82
C THR A 198 -6.97 14.22 -10.47
N GLN A 199 -8.23 14.63 -10.44
CA GLN A 199 -8.90 15.02 -9.22
C GLN A 199 -9.40 13.77 -8.48
N ILE A 200 -8.86 13.53 -7.28
CA ILE A 200 -9.16 12.35 -6.46
C ILE A 200 -10.01 12.80 -5.27
N ASP A 201 -11.12 12.10 -5.00
CA ASP A 201 -11.75 12.18 -3.68
C ASP A 201 -10.84 11.52 -2.64
N TRP A 202 -10.08 12.35 -1.91
CA TRP A 202 -9.11 11.87 -0.94
C TRP A 202 -9.72 11.18 0.27
N VAL A 203 -10.97 11.52 0.64
CA VAL A 203 -11.66 10.87 1.74
C VAL A 203 -11.99 9.44 1.34
N TYR A 204 -12.63 9.28 0.17
CA TYR A 204 -12.96 7.96 -0.36
C TYR A 204 -11.71 7.11 -0.58
N PHE A 205 -10.69 7.68 -1.23
CA PHE A 205 -9.44 6.97 -1.51
C PHE A 205 -8.74 6.49 -0.23
N CYS A 206 -8.67 7.33 0.81
CA CYS A 206 -8.07 6.95 2.08
C CYS A 206 -8.83 5.84 2.80
N LEU A 207 -10.17 5.88 2.80
CA LEU A 207 -10.97 4.81 3.38
C LEU A 207 -10.75 3.49 2.62
N ALA A 208 -10.75 3.53 1.28
CA ALA A 208 -10.49 2.37 0.44
C ALA A 208 -9.08 1.78 0.69
N LEU A 209 -8.04 2.61 0.84
CA LEU A 209 -6.71 2.13 1.23
C LEU A 209 -6.71 1.45 2.59
N HIS A 210 -7.43 2.02 3.56
CA HIS A 210 -7.58 1.39 4.87
C HIS A 210 -8.31 0.05 4.78
N GLU A 211 -9.31 -0.10 3.90
CA GLU A 211 -9.99 -1.38 3.67
C GLU A 211 -9.06 -2.43 3.08
N LEU A 212 -8.22 -2.06 2.11
CA LEU A 212 -7.21 -2.95 1.54
C LEU A 212 -6.23 -3.46 2.62
N LEU A 213 -5.84 -2.59 3.56
CA LEU A 213 -4.98 -2.99 4.68
C LEU A 213 -5.65 -3.95 5.68
N LEU A 214 -6.98 -4.05 5.67
CA LEU A 214 -7.70 -5.04 6.48
C LEU A 214 -7.86 -6.38 5.76
N GLN A 215 -7.60 -6.45 4.45
CA GLN A 215 -7.67 -7.69 3.70
C GLN A 215 -6.45 -8.56 4.00
N GLU A 216 -6.71 -9.69 4.64
CA GLU A 216 -5.70 -10.67 5.06
C GLU A 216 -4.73 -11.03 3.93
N ASP A 217 -5.22 -11.34 2.74
CA ASP A 217 -4.32 -11.86 1.69
C ASP A 217 -3.77 -10.74 0.80
N TRP A 218 -4.17 -9.48 1.04
CA TRP A 218 -3.85 -8.37 0.13
C TRP A 218 -2.36 -8.07 0.12
N TYR A 219 -1.71 -7.96 1.28
CA TYR A 219 -0.26 -7.70 1.35
C TYR A 219 0.55 -8.73 0.53
N CYS A 220 0.18 -10.01 0.60
CA CYS A 220 0.90 -11.06 -0.11
C CYS A 220 0.61 -11.12 -1.61
N ASN A 221 -0.62 -10.80 -2.00
CA ASN A 221 -1.08 -10.95 -3.38
C ASN A 221 -0.93 -9.67 -4.21
N SER A 222 -0.79 -8.50 -3.58
CA SER A 222 -0.72 -7.20 -4.26
C SER A 222 0.62 -6.93 -4.95
N GLY A 223 1.71 -7.53 -4.45
CA GLY A 223 3.05 -7.43 -5.04
C GLY A 223 4.07 -6.76 -4.12
#